data_AF-A0A957QP48-F1
#
_entry.id   AF-A0A957QP48-F1
#
_cell.length_a   1.000
_cell.length_b   1.000
_cell.length_c   1.000
_cell.angle_alpha   90.00
_cell.angle_beta   90.00
_cell.angle_gamma   90.00
#
_symmetry.space_group_name_H-M   'P 1'
#
loop_
_entity.id
_entity.type
_entity.pdbx_description
1 polymer ?
#
loop_
_entity_poly.entity_id
_entity_poly.type
_entity_poly.pdbx_seq_one_letter_code
_entity_poly.pdbx_strand_id
1 'polypeptide(L)'
;MPKFNLVSAYEPMGDQPTAIANLVDGVNQGQPFQTLLGATGTGKTFTIANVIQQTQRPTLVIAHNKTLAAQLYSEFREFFPHNAVSYFVSYYDYYQPEAYVPRHDLYIEKETQINDEIDRLRLQAMTHILSREDVIVVASVSCIYGIGNPADWGNVSVKLERGKSYRRDRILRLLV
;
A
#
# COMPACT_ATOMS: atom_id res chain seq x y z
N MET A 1 1.70 -0.43 -19.76
CA MET A 1 1.35 -0.85 -18.39
C MET A 1 -0.15 -0.78 -18.20
N PRO A 2 -0.75 -1.62 -17.34
CA PRO A 2 -2.16 -1.49 -16.97
C PRO A 2 -2.43 -0.11 -16.36
N LYS A 3 -3.58 0.48 -16.71
CA LYS A 3 -4.05 1.76 -16.17
C LYS A 3 -4.96 1.51 -14.97
N PHE A 4 -5.07 2.48 -14.07
CA PHE A 4 -6.14 2.46 -13.08
C PHE A 4 -7.51 2.36 -13.79
N ASN A 5 -8.43 1.60 -13.20
CA ASN A 5 -9.78 1.43 -13.69
C ASN A 5 -10.77 1.50 -12.52
N LEU A 6 -11.32 2.70 -12.30
CA LEU A 6 -12.35 2.93 -11.30
C LEU A 6 -13.67 2.29 -11.73
N VAL A 7 -14.16 1.35 -10.93
CA VAL A 7 -15.46 0.70 -11.08
C VAL A 7 -16.38 1.19 -9.97
N SER A 8 -17.51 1.80 -10.35
CA SER A 8 -18.51 2.32 -9.41
C SER A 8 -19.87 2.36 -10.09
N ALA A 9 -20.94 2.12 -9.33
CA ALA A 9 -22.31 2.34 -9.77
C ALA A 9 -22.76 3.81 -9.61
N TYR A 10 -21.93 4.62 -8.96
CA TYR A 10 -22.21 6.03 -8.65
C TYR A 10 -21.31 6.94 -9.48
N GLU A 11 -21.85 8.07 -9.91
CA GLU A 11 -21.10 9.17 -10.51
C GLU A 11 -20.79 10.25 -9.45
N PRO A 12 -19.71 11.05 -9.63
CA PRO A 12 -19.42 12.17 -8.73
C PRO A 12 -20.60 13.16 -8.66
N MET A 13 -21.05 13.48 -7.46
CA MET A 13 -22.19 14.38 -7.21
C MET A 13 -21.86 15.49 -6.21
N GLY A 14 -22.68 16.55 -6.19
CA GLY A 14 -22.50 17.69 -5.29
C GLY A 14 -21.19 18.42 -5.55
N ASP A 15 -20.37 18.62 -4.51
CA ASP A 15 -19.08 19.30 -4.62
C ASP A 15 -17.95 18.41 -5.15
N GLN A 16 -18.19 17.09 -5.30
CA GLN A 16 -17.16 16.14 -5.71
C GLN A 16 -16.55 16.45 -7.09
N PRO A 17 -17.32 16.76 -8.16
CA PRO A 17 -16.73 17.04 -9.48
C PRO A 17 -15.72 18.20 -9.44
N THR A 18 -16.07 19.29 -8.77
CA THR A 18 -15.20 20.47 -8.61
C THR A 18 -13.96 20.15 -7.78
N ALA A 19 -14.12 19.40 -6.67
CA ALA A 19 -13.00 18.98 -5.84
C ALA A 19 -12.03 18.07 -6.60
N ILE A 20 -12.54 17.12 -7.39
CA ILE A 20 -11.75 16.23 -8.23
C ILE A 20 -10.96 17.04 -9.26
N ALA A 21 -11.62 17.93 -9.99
CA ALA A 21 -10.99 18.75 -11.02
C ALA A 21 -9.83 19.58 -10.45
N ASN A 22 -10.07 20.29 -9.34
CA ASN A 22 -9.06 21.11 -8.68
C ASN A 22 -7.84 20.28 -8.21
N LEU A 23 -8.07 19.11 -7.60
CA LEU A 23 -6.99 18.24 -7.13
C LEU A 23 -6.18 17.67 -8.31
N VAL A 24 -6.86 17.23 -9.37
CA VAL A 24 -6.21 16.71 -10.59
C VAL A 24 -5.35 17.79 -11.25
N ASP A 25 -5.88 19.01 -11.38
CA ASP A 25 -5.14 20.15 -11.93
C ASP A 25 -3.91 20.48 -11.08
N GLY A 26 -4.04 20.52 -9.75
CA GLY A 26 -2.90 20.74 -8.87
C GLY A 26 -1.83 19.64 -9.00
N VAL A 27 -2.23 18.38 -9.14
CA VAL A 27 -1.29 17.26 -9.36
C VAL A 27 -0.57 17.42 -10.70
N ASN A 28 -1.29 17.76 -11.77
CA ASN A 28 -0.75 17.94 -13.11
C ASN A 28 0.18 19.17 -13.22
N GLN A 29 -0.07 20.20 -12.42
CA GLN A 29 0.81 21.37 -12.29
C GLN A 29 2.05 21.11 -11.41
N GLY A 30 2.16 19.92 -10.80
CA GLY A 30 3.28 19.58 -9.92
C GLY A 30 3.21 20.24 -8.55
N GLN A 31 2.03 20.63 -8.07
CA GLN A 31 1.87 21.17 -6.73
C GLN A 31 2.18 20.09 -5.68
N PRO A 32 3.17 20.31 -4.79
CA PRO A 32 3.63 19.27 -3.86
C PRO A 32 2.64 19.02 -2.71
N PHE A 33 1.86 20.02 -2.32
CA PHE A 33 0.93 19.95 -1.19
C PHE A 33 -0.43 20.49 -1.58
N GLN A 34 -1.46 19.71 -1.31
CA GLN A 34 -2.86 20.06 -1.52
C GLN A 34 -3.70 19.50 -0.37
N THR A 35 -4.80 20.18 -0.03
CA THR A 35 -5.68 19.79 1.07
C THR A 35 -7.11 19.67 0.58
N LEU A 36 -7.69 18.47 0.69
CA LEU A 36 -9.13 18.25 0.49
C LEU A 36 -9.88 18.52 1.81
N LEU A 37 -10.51 19.68 1.92
CA LEU A 37 -11.37 20.00 3.07
C LEU A 37 -12.76 19.37 2.88
N GLY A 38 -12.87 18.07 3.15
CA GLY A 38 -14.13 17.32 3.01
C GLY A 38 -14.83 17.04 4.33
N ALA A 39 -16.10 17.42 4.45
CA ALA A 39 -16.92 17.09 5.62
C ALA A 39 -17.12 15.57 5.78
N THR A 40 -17.56 15.12 6.95
CA THR A 40 -17.87 13.71 7.18
C THR A 40 -19.07 13.28 6.33
N GLY A 41 -19.01 12.11 5.71
CA GLY A 41 -20.09 11.58 4.87
C GLY A 41 -20.10 12.09 3.41
N THR A 42 -19.19 12.97 3.01
CA THR A 42 -19.17 13.52 1.63
C THR A 42 -18.51 12.61 0.59
N GLY A 43 -18.13 11.38 0.95
CA GLY A 43 -17.52 10.42 0.02
C GLY A 43 -16.05 10.73 -0.33
N LYS A 44 -15.24 11.16 0.64
CA LYS A 44 -13.82 11.51 0.44
C LYS A 44 -13.01 10.41 -0.26
N THR A 45 -13.21 9.14 0.09
CA THR A 45 -12.50 8.03 -0.56
C THR A 45 -12.84 7.96 -2.05
N PHE A 46 -14.11 8.15 -2.42
CA PHE A 46 -14.53 8.15 -3.82
C PHE A 46 -13.98 9.36 -4.58
N THR A 47 -13.92 10.54 -3.96
CA THR A 47 -13.24 11.72 -4.52
C THR A 47 -11.77 11.40 -4.82
N ILE A 48 -11.03 10.83 -3.85
CA ILE A 48 -9.63 10.46 -4.04
C ILE A 48 -9.45 9.33 -5.07
N ALA A 49 -10.35 8.35 -5.13
CA ALA A 49 -10.34 7.31 -6.15
C ALA A 49 -10.45 7.91 -7.57
N ASN A 50 -11.33 8.89 -7.77
CA ASN A 50 -11.41 9.61 -9.04
C ASN A 50 -10.12 10.37 -9.37
N VAL A 51 -9.48 11.00 -8.38
CA VAL A 51 -8.18 11.67 -8.58
C VAL A 51 -7.09 10.68 -8.98
N ILE A 52 -7.00 9.52 -8.33
CA ILE A 52 -6.04 8.45 -8.68
C ILE A 52 -6.29 7.98 -10.11
N GLN A 53 -7.56 7.76 -10.47
CA GLN A 53 -7.96 7.34 -11.81
C GLN A 53 -7.61 8.38 -12.89
N GLN A 54 -7.74 9.68 -12.63
CA GLN A 54 -7.43 10.69 -13.64
C GLN A 54 -5.93 10.99 -13.76
N THR A 55 -5.19 10.91 -12.65
CA THR A 55 -3.75 11.22 -12.63
C THR A 55 -2.87 10.02 -13.01
N GLN A 56 -3.39 8.79 -12.89
CA GLN A 56 -2.69 7.55 -13.25
C GLN A 56 -1.33 7.37 -12.55
N ARG A 57 -1.23 7.78 -11.27
CA ARG A 57 0.01 7.69 -10.48
C ARG A 57 -0.09 6.60 -9.41
N PRO A 58 0.95 5.76 -9.22
CA PRO A 58 1.03 4.89 -8.06
C PRO A 58 0.88 5.72 -6.78
N THR A 59 0.05 5.27 -5.85
CA THR A 59 -0.41 6.09 -4.72
C THR A 59 -0.21 5.38 -3.39
N LEU A 60 0.37 6.09 -2.41
CA LEU A 60 0.46 5.67 -1.02
C LEU A 60 -0.59 6.42 -0.20
N VAL A 61 -1.51 5.69 0.43
CA VAL A 61 -2.52 6.21 1.35
C VAL A 61 -2.09 5.88 2.78
N ILE A 62 -1.83 6.90 3.60
CA ILE A 62 -1.38 6.72 4.98
C ILE A 62 -2.57 6.93 5.93
N ALA A 63 -2.87 5.92 6.74
CA ALA A 63 -3.88 5.96 7.79
C ALA A 63 -3.23 5.90 9.17
N HIS A 64 -3.78 6.67 10.12
CA HIS A 64 -3.20 6.76 11.47
C HIS A 64 -3.49 5.54 12.36
N ASN A 65 -4.37 4.64 11.95
CA ASN A 65 -4.72 3.44 12.71
C ASN A 65 -5.07 2.25 11.78
N LYS A 66 -4.97 1.01 12.30
CA LYS A 66 -5.21 -0.22 11.52
C LYS A 66 -6.67 -0.37 11.08
N THR A 67 -7.64 0.07 11.87
CA THR A 67 -9.07 -0.04 11.56
C THR A 67 -9.44 0.79 10.33
N LEU A 68 -9.03 2.06 10.29
CA LEU A 68 -9.24 2.95 9.14
C LEU A 68 -8.44 2.46 7.92
N ALA A 69 -7.22 1.95 8.12
CA ALA A 69 -6.44 1.37 7.04
C ALA A 69 -7.18 0.18 6.40
N ALA A 70 -7.76 -0.71 7.20
CA ALA A 70 -8.53 -1.85 6.70
C ALA A 70 -9.79 -1.41 5.95
N GLN A 71 -10.50 -0.40 6.46
CA GLN A 71 -11.67 0.20 5.79
C GLN A 71 -11.29 0.76 4.41
N LEU A 72 -10.28 1.63 4.36
CA LEU A 72 -9.80 2.21 3.10
C LEU A 72 -9.30 1.14 2.13
N TYR A 73 -8.60 0.12 2.62
CA TYR A 73 -8.18 -1.01 1.80
C TYR A 73 -9.37 -1.74 1.16
N SER A 74 -10.44 -1.99 1.92
CA SER A 74 -11.67 -2.59 1.40
C SER A 74 -12.33 -1.70 0.34
N GLU A 75 -12.53 -0.41 0.65
CA GLU A 75 -13.14 0.55 -0.27
C GLU A 75 -12.34 0.68 -1.58
N PHE A 76 -11.01 0.81 -1.50
CA PHE A 76 -10.18 0.88 -2.70
C PHE A 76 -10.20 -0.42 -3.50
N ARG A 77 -10.30 -1.59 -2.85
CA ARG A 77 -10.45 -2.87 -3.56
C ARG A 77 -11.75 -2.99 -4.33
N GLU A 78 -12.83 -2.45 -3.78
CA GLU A 78 -14.13 -2.37 -4.46
C GLU A 78 -14.08 -1.39 -5.63
N PHE A 79 -13.45 -0.23 -5.45
CA PHE A 79 -13.29 0.76 -6.51
C PHE A 79 -12.32 0.34 -7.61
N PHE A 80 -11.29 -0.45 -7.30
CA PHE A 80 -10.26 -0.84 -8.27
C PHE A 80 -10.06 -2.37 -8.31
N PRO A 81 -11.08 -3.15 -8.70
CA PRO A 81 -11.05 -4.61 -8.64
C PRO A 81 -10.05 -5.24 -9.63
N HIS A 82 -9.56 -4.45 -10.59
CA HIS A 82 -8.61 -4.87 -11.63
C HIS A 82 -7.18 -4.34 -11.41
N ASN A 83 -6.96 -3.52 -10.38
CA ASN A 83 -5.65 -2.92 -10.08
C ASN A 83 -5.04 -3.51 -8.80
N ALA A 84 -3.77 -3.20 -8.52
CA ALA A 84 -3.08 -3.70 -7.33
C ALA A 84 -3.35 -2.82 -6.11
N VAL A 85 -4.43 -3.10 -5.40
CA VAL A 85 -4.68 -2.52 -4.08
C VAL A 85 -4.02 -3.40 -3.02
N SER A 86 -3.07 -2.82 -2.28
CA SER A 86 -2.19 -3.53 -1.34
C SER A 86 -2.33 -2.97 0.06
N TYR A 87 -2.05 -3.81 1.07
CA TYR A 87 -2.17 -3.47 2.48
C TYR A 87 -0.80 -3.55 3.17
N PHE A 88 -0.39 -2.49 3.86
CA PHE A 88 0.95 -2.40 4.47
C PHE A 88 0.90 -1.81 5.89
N VAL A 89 0.71 -2.67 6.88
CA VAL A 89 0.72 -2.29 8.30
C VAL A 89 1.71 -3.14 9.08
N SER A 90 1.90 -2.85 10.37
CA SER A 90 2.67 -3.74 11.25
C SER A 90 2.05 -5.14 11.25
N TYR A 91 2.87 -6.12 10.88
CA TYR A 91 2.58 -7.56 10.96
C TYR A 91 2.68 -8.14 12.37
N TYR A 92 2.90 -7.32 13.39
CA TYR A 92 2.85 -7.81 14.77
C TYR A 92 1.41 -7.71 15.29
N ASP A 93 0.90 -8.84 15.79
CA ASP A 93 -0.30 -8.89 16.62
C ASP A 93 0.01 -8.39 18.03
N TYR A 94 1.18 -8.77 18.54
CA TYR A 94 1.75 -8.28 19.80
C TYR A 94 3.22 -7.90 19.61
N TYR A 95 3.63 -6.77 20.18
CA TYR A 95 5.01 -6.30 20.13
C TYR A 95 5.38 -5.58 21.42
N GLN A 96 6.33 -6.15 22.15
CA GLN A 96 7.03 -5.51 23.25
C GLN A 96 8.46 -5.19 22.79
N PRO A 97 8.85 -3.91 22.73
CA PRO A 97 10.23 -3.54 22.44
C PRO A 97 11.15 -3.99 23.58
N GLU A 98 12.39 -4.30 23.23
CA GLU A 98 13.47 -4.38 24.21
C GLU A 98 13.65 -3.01 24.86
N ALA A 99 13.70 -2.97 26.19
CA ALA A 99 13.88 -1.74 26.93
C ALA A 99 14.59 -1.98 28.26
N TYR A 100 15.30 -0.97 28.73
CA TYR A 100 15.83 -0.93 30.08
C TYR A 100 15.20 0.24 30.82
N VAL A 101 14.67 0.00 32.02
CA VAL A 101 13.99 0.98 32.87
C VAL A 101 14.89 1.30 34.07
N PRO A 102 15.70 2.38 34.02
CA PRO A 102 16.77 2.62 35.00
C PRO A 102 16.28 2.80 36.43
N ARG A 103 15.09 3.37 36.61
CA ARG A 103 14.49 3.63 37.93
C ARG A 103 14.26 2.34 38.73
N HIS A 104 14.03 1.24 38.04
CA HIS A 104 13.70 -0.05 38.64
C HIS A 104 14.80 -1.10 38.42
N ASP A 105 15.92 -0.71 37.80
CA ASP A 105 16.97 -1.65 37.36
C ASP A 105 16.36 -2.86 36.62
N LEU A 106 15.37 -2.57 35.74
CA LEU A 106 14.57 -3.59 35.09
C LEU A 106 14.89 -3.63 33.60
N TYR A 107 15.38 -4.78 33.15
CA TYR A 107 15.48 -5.10 31.73
C TYR A 107 14.20 -5.81 31.27
N ILE A 108 13.64 -5.35 30.17
CA ILE A 108 12.45 -5.87 29.51
C ILE A 108 12.90 -6.49 28.19
N GLU A 109 12.76 -7.81 28.08
CA GLU A 109 13.09 -8.54 26.87
C GLU A 109 12.11 -8.24 25.74
N LYS A 110 12.63 -8.29 24.51
CA LYS A 110 11.81 -8.23 23.31
C LYS A 110 10.91 -9.47 23.24
N GLU A 111 9.62 -9.24 23.09
CA GLU A 111 8.64 -10.28 22.84
C GLU A 111 7.76 -9.87 21.66
N THR A 112 7.54 -10.79 20.72
CA THR A 112 6.79 -10.50 19.50
C THR A 112 5.94 -11.68 19.06
N GLN A 113 4.73 -11.39 18.61
CA GLN A 113 3.87 -12.34 17.90
C GLN A 113 3.59 -11.82 16.50
N ILE A 114 3.95 -12.60 15.49
CA ILE A 114 3.79 -12.25 14.07
C ILE A 114 2.46 -12.80 13.56
N ASN A 115 1.82 -12.01 12.70
CA ASN A 115 0.66 -12.36 11.92
C ASN A 115 1.08 -12.70 10.49
N ASP A 116 1.04 -13.98 10.13
CA ASP A 116 1.49 -14.48 8.84
C ASP A 116 0.66 -13.93 7.67
N GLU A 117 -0.62 -13.63 7.88
CA GLU A 117 -1.47 -13.05 6.82
C GLU A 117 -1.02 -11.62 6.50
N ILE A 118 -0.76 -10.81 7.53
CA ILE A 118 -0.25 -9.45 7.32
C ILE A 118 1.15 -9.46 6.72
N ASP A 119 2.03 -10.38 7.13
CA ASP A 119 3.35 -10.53 6.51
C ASP A 119 3.24 -10.85 5.01
N ARG A 120 2.36 -11.80 4.66
CA ARG A 120 2.06 -12.13 3.27
C ARG A 120 1.54 -10.92 2.48
N LEU A 121 0.65 -10.11 3.06
CA LEU A 121 0.13 -8.90 2.43
C LEU A 121 1.22 -7.84 2.23
N ARG A 122 2.17 -7.70 3.16
CA ARG A 122 3.34 -6.82 3.01
C ARG A 122 4.24 -7.27 1.87
N LEU A 123 4.53 -8.57 1.79
CA LEU A 123 5.31 -9.15 0.69
C LEU A 123 4.60 -8.96 -0.66
N GLN A 124 3.28 -9.12 -0.70
CA GLN A 124 2.48 -8.84 -1.88
C GLN A 124 2.58 -7.37 -2.30
N ALA A 125 2.49 -6.44 -1.35
CA ALA A 125 2.63 -5.00 -1.62
C ALA A 125 3.98 -4.68 -2.28
N MET A 126 5.08 -5.22 -1.73
CA MET A 126 6.42 -5.05 -2.31
C MET A 126 6.51 -5.63 -3.73
N THR A 127 5.94 -6.81 -3.94
CA THR A 127 5.89 -7.46 -5.25
C THR A 127 5.13 -6.60 -6.26
N HIS A 128 4.00 -6.00 -5.86
CA HIS A 128 3.23 -5.12 -6.72
C HIS A 128 4.00 -3.85 -7.09
N ILE A 129 4.63 -3.18 -6.12
CA ILE A 129 5.42 -1.96 -6.36
C ILE A 129 6.56 -2.23 -7.37
N LEU A 130 7.18 -3.41 -7.30
CA LEU A 130 8.30 -3.77 -8.19
C LEU A 130 7.89 -4.28 -9.57
N SER A 131 6.62 -4.66 -9.77
CA SER A 131 6.17 -5.34 -10.99
C SER A 131 5.16 -4.56 -11.85
N ARG A 132 4.51 -3.52 -11.31
CA ARG A 132 3.44 -2.77 -11.99
C ARG A 132 3.32 -1.34 -11.48
N GLU A 133 2.68 -0.47 -12.26
CA GLU A 133 2.55 0.97 -11.96
C GLU A 133 1.17 1.34 -11.37
N ASP A 134 0.15 0.53 -11.61
CA ASP A 134 -1.21 0.74 -11.12
C ASP A 134 -1.40 0.15 -9.71
N VAL A 135 -0.60 0.66 -8.77
CA VAL A 135 -0.56 0.23 -7.37
C VAL A 135 -1.10 1.31 -6.44
N ILE A 136 -2.03 0.92 -5.57
CA ILE A 136 -2.44 1.69 -4.40
C ILE A 136 -1.97 0.92 -3.16
N VAL A 137 -1.21 1.57 -2.30
CA VAL A 137 -0.80 0.98 -1.02
C VAL A 137 -1.52 1.71 0.10
N VAL A 138 -2.39 1.01 0.84
CA VAL A 138 -2.97 1.53 2.07
C VAL A 138 -2.10 1.09 3.23
N ALA A 139 -1.48 2.06 3.90
CA ALA A 139 -0.45 1.81 4.91
C ALA A 139 -0.73 2.52 6.23
N SER A 140 -0.16 1.96 7.30
CA SER A 140 0.05 2.73 8.54
C SER A 140 1.42 3.42 8.51
N VAL A 141 1.81 4.05 9.63
CA VAL A 141 3.19 4.54 9.83
C VAL A 141 4.27 3.46 9.69
N SER A 142 3.90 2.18 9.55
CA SER A 142 4.86 1.15 9.17
C SER A 142 5.61 1.48 7.85
N CYS A 143 5.05 2.30 6.95
CA CYS A 143 5.68 2.67 5.68
C CYS A 143 6.92 3.58 5.84
N ILE A 144 7.16 4.15 7.02
CA ILE A 144 8.37 4.95 7.31
C ILE A 144 9.41 4.18 8.12
N TYR A 145 9.15 2.91 8.46
CA TYR A 145 10.12 2.04 9.12
C TYR A 145 11.01 1.35 8.08
N GLY A 146 12.22 0.97 8.50
CA GLY A 146 13.21 0.35 7.65
C GLY A 146 12.70 -0.93 6.98
N ILE A 147 12.94 -1.02 5.68
CA ILE A 147 12.80 -2.23 4.87
C ILE A 147 14.11 -2.45 4.09
N GLY A 148 14.39 -3.70 3.70
CA GLY A 148 15.56 -4.02 2.89
C GLY A 148 15.61 -3.22 1.58
N ASN A 149 16.81 -3.02 1.05
CA ASN A 149 17.03 -2.21 -0.15
C ASN A 149 16.23 -2.77 -1.35
N PRO A 150 15.38 -1.97 -2.02
CA PRO A 150 14.63 -2.38 -3.20
C PRO A 150 15.49 -2.98 -4.32
N ALA A 151 16.74 -2.53 -4.47
CA ALA A 151 17.66 -3.06 -5.48
C ALA A 151 18.00 -4.54 -5.24
N ASP A 152 18.08 -4.95 -3.98
CA ASP A 152 18.42 -6.33 -3.61
C ASP A 152 17.27 -7.29 -3.92
N TRP A 153 16.02 -6.83 -3.89
CA TRP A 153 14.85 -7.65 -4.24
C TRP A 153 14.90 -8.19 -5.67
N GLY A 154 15.46 -7.43 -6.61
CA GLY A 154 15.66 -7.90 -7.98
C GLY A 154 16.53 -9.15 -8.04
N ASN A 155 17.52 -9.25 -7.14
CA ASN A 155 18.47 -10.37 -7.05
C ASN A 155 17.86 -11.62 -6.39
N VAL A 156 16.83 -11.45 -5.56
CA VAL A 156 16.13 -12.55 -4.87
C VAL A 156 14.88 -13.02 -5.64
N SER A 157 14.53 -12.35 -6.76
CA SER A 157 13.39 -12.73 -7.59
C SER A 157 13.76 -13.77 -8.66
N VAL A 158 13.00 -14.86 -8.75
CA VAL A 158 13.14 -15.85 -9.83
C VAL A 158 12.11 -15.58 -10.93
N LYS A 159 12.57 -15.10 -12.09
CA LYS A 159 11.72 -14.85 -13.25
C LYS A 159 11.60 -16.10 -14.11
N LEU A 160 10.38 -16.60 -14.27
CA LEU A 160 10.06 -17.75 -15.13
C LEU A 160 9.05 -17.33 -16.20
N GLU A 161 9.30 -17.76 -17.42
CA GLU A 161 8.44 -17.50 -18.58
C GLU A 161 7.99 -18.82 -19.22
N ARG A 162 6.71 -18.88 -19.59
CA ARG A 162 6.13 -20.04 -20.27
C ARG A 162 6.86 -20.30 -21.60
N GLY A 163 7.22 -21.56 -21.85
CA GLY A 163 7.90 -21.98 -23.09
C GLY A 163 9.42 -21.93 -23.04
N LYS A 164 10.02 -21.32 -22.00
CA LYS A 164 11.47 -21.41 -21.76
C LYS A 164 11.81 -22.69 -20.98
N SER A 165 12.93 -23.31 -21.33
CA SER A 165 13.46 -24.48 -20.62
C SER A 165 14.35 -24.03 -19.46
N TYR A 166 14.09 -24.57 -18.28
CA TYR A 166 14.86 -24.31 -17.08
C TYR A 166 15.30 -25.63 -16.44
N ARG A 167 16.54 -25.68 -15.95
CA ARG A 167 17.00 -26.81 -15.14
C ARG A 167 16.36 -26.75 -13.76
N ARG A 168 15.63 -27.80 -13.37
CA ARG A 168 14.99 -27.92 -12.05
C ARG A 168 15.96 -27.61 -10.91
N ASP A 169 17.14 -28.21 -10.91
CA ASP A 169 18.15 -28.02 -9.85
C ASP A 169 18.63 -26.57 -9.75
N ARG A 170 18.67 -25.85 -10.87
CA ARG A 170 19.02 -24.43 -10.89
C ARG A 170 17.92 -23.61 -10.22
N ILE A 171 16.65 -23.90 -10.49
CA ILE A 171 15.53 -23.23 -9.83
C ILE A 171 15.55 -23.53 -8.33
N LEU A 172 15.72 -24.79 -7.93
CA LEU A 172 15.75 -25.17 -6.52
C LEU A 172 16.87 -24.45 -5.76
N ARG A 173 18.06 -24.31 -6.35
CA ARG A 173 19.16 -23.54 -5.76
C ARG A 173 18.92 -22.03 -5.66
N LEU A 174 17.97 -21.49 -6.43
CA LEU A 174 17.59 -20.08 -6.33
C LEU A 174 16.48 -19.84 -5.30
N LEU A 175 15.86 -20.90 -4.77
CA LEU A 175 14.77 -20.83 -3.79
C LEU A 175 15.23 -21.18 -2.36
N VAL A 176 16.50 -21.55 -2.18
CA VAL A 176 17.16 -21.88 -0.91
C VAL A 176 18.27 -20.88 -0.67
#